data_AF-A0A1V4WMZ4-F1
#
_entry.id   AF-A0A1V4WMZ4-F1
#
_cell.length_a   1.000
_cell.length_b   1.000
_cell.length_c   1.000
_cell.angle_alpha   90.00
_cell.angle_beta   90.00
_cell.angle_gamma   90.00
#
_symmetry.space_group_name_H-M   'P 1'
#
loop_
_entity.id
_entity.type
_entity.pdbx_description
1 polymer ?
#
loop_
_entity_poly.entity_id
_entity_poly.type
_entity_poly.pdbx_seq_one_letter_code
_entity_poly.pdbx_strand_id
1 'polypeptide(L)' 'MVKYAAGFYESVTRYTTSAFLRMKLGDELEKRGVAPHIYESKEEARKALAGG' A
#
# COMPACT_ATOMS: atom_id res chain seq x y z
N MET A 1 5.44 -2.47 -6.69
CA MET A 1 6.02 -1.18 -7.10
C MET A 1 6.63 -1.38 -8.48
N VAL A 2 6.41 -0.48 -9.43
CA VAL A 2 7.10 -0.58 -10.73
C VAL A 2 8.60 -0.56 -10.41
N LYS A 3 9.33 -1.58 -10.84
CA LYS A 3 10.73 -1.86 -10.43
C LYS A 3 11.64 -0.62 -10.55
N TYR A 4 11.30 0.28 -11.47
CA TYR A 4 12.00 1.53 -11.76
C TYR A 4 11.69 2.70 -10.81
N ALA A 5 10.53 2.73 -10.16
CA ALA A 5 10.14 3.84 -9.28
C ALA A 5 10.77 3.74 -7.87
N ALA A 6 11.23 2.55 -7.46
CA ALA A 6 11.69 2.30 -6.09
C ALA A 6 12.89 3.16 -5.65
N GLY A 7 13.72 3.63 -6.59
CA GLY A 7 14.85 4.50 -6.28
C GLY A 7 14.51 5.99 -6.16
N PHE A 8 13.28 6.41 -6.47
CA PHE A 8 12.88 7.81 -6.52
C PHE A 8 11.93 8.24 -5.39
N TYR A 9 11.46 7.28 -4.59
CA TYR A 9 10.55 7.54 -3.49
C TYR A 9 11.12 6.95 -2.21
N GLU A 10 11.18 7.76 -1.16
CA GLU A 10 11.63 7.34 0.17
C GLU A 10 10.63 6.39 0.85
N SER A 11 9.33 6.68 0.72
CA SER A 11 8.26 5.89 1.31
C SER A 11 7.00 5.89 0.44
N VAL A 12 6.18 4.85 0.56
CA VAL A 12 4.89 4.74 -0.12
C VAL A 12 3.84 4.10 0.78
N THR A 13 2.60 4.56 0.66
CA THR A 13 1.41 3.93 1.24
C THR A 13 0.39 3.61 0.15
N ARG A 14 -0.58 2.74 0.43
CA ARG A 14 -1.56 2.24 -0.55
C ARG A 14 -2.94 2.29 0.07
N TYR A 15 -3.96 2.66 -0.70
CA TYR A 15 -5.35 2.61 -0.22
C TYR A 15 -6.29 2.10 -1.31
N THR A 16 -7.43 1.57 -0.88
CA THR A 16 -8.57 1.30 -1.74
C THR A 16 -9.85 1.41 -0.90
N THR A 17 -10.89 1.99 -1.48
CA THR A 17 -12.21 2.06 -0.86
C THR A 17 -13.00 0.76 -1.02
N SER A 18 -12.51 -0.20 -1.81
CA SER A 18 -13.16 -1.50 -2.01
C SER A 18 -12.61 -2.53 -1.03
N ALA A 19 -13.46 -2.97 -0.09
CA ALA A 19 -13.11 -4.04 0.85
C ALA A 19 -12.71 -5.35 0.14
N PHE A 20 -13.36 -5.69 -0.97
CA PHE A 20 -13.05 -6.88 -1.77
C PHE A 20 -11.65 -6.80 -2.39
N LEU A 21 -11.30 -5.66 -3.00
CA LEU A 21 -9.96 -5.48 -3.57
C LEU A 21 -8.88 -5.50 -2.47
N ARG A 22 -9.16 -4.92 -1.30
CA ARG A 22 -8.23 -4.95 -0.17
C ARG A 22 -7.90 -6.38 0.25
N MET A 23 -8.91 -7.23 0.40
CA MET A 23 -8.72 -8.65 0.74
C MET A 23 -7.89 -9.36 -0.33
N LYS A 24 -8.32 -9.28 -1.61
CA LYS A 24 -7.65 -9.97 -2.72
C LYS A 24 -6.20 -9.51 -2.93
N LEU A 25 -5.95 -8.20 -2.85
CA LEU A 25 -4.61 -7.65 -3.02
C LEU A 25 -3.73 -7.91 -1.79
N GLY A 26 -4.30 -7.90 -0.58
CA GLY A 26 -3.58 -8.27 0.64
C GLY A 26 -2.96 -9.66 0.53
N ASP A 27 -3.78 -10.66 0.21
CA ASP A 27 -3.34 -12.06 0.06
C ASP A 27 -2.23 -12.20 -1.00
N GLU A 28 -2.36 -11.50 -2.12
CA GLU A 28 -1.41 -11.58 -3.23
C GLU A 28 -0.09 -10.84 -2.93
N LEU A 29 -0.14 -9.75 -2.17
CA LEU A 29 1.05 -9.04 -1.72
C LEU A 29 1.85 -9.86 -0.71
N GLU A 30 1.16 -10.51 0.22
CA GLU A 30 1.77 -11.40 1.21
C GLU A 30 2.50 -12.57 0.54
N LYS A 31 1.86 -13.24 -0.44
CA LYS A 31 2.50 -14.30 -1.25
C LYS A 31 3.77 -13.86 -1.96
N ARG A 32 3.88 -12.56 -2.28
CA ARG A 32 5.04 -11.97 -2.97
C ARG A 32 6.08 -11.40 -2.00
N GLY A 33 5.88 -11.53 -0.69
CA GLY A 33 6.77 -11.00 0.34
C GLY A 33 6.80 -9.47 0.40
N VAL A 34 5.74 -8.80 -0.05
CA VAL A 34 5.61 -7.34 0.01
C VAL A 34 4.64 -7.00 1.13
N ALA A 35 4.92 -5.95 1.91
CA ALA A 35 4.03 -5.50 2.99
C ALA A 35 2.57 -5.39 2.50
N PRO A 36 1.63 -6.18 3.05
CA PRO A 36 0.28 -6.30 2.49
C PRO A 36 -0.66 -5.16 2.90
N HIS A 37 -0.21 -4.24 3.77
CA HIS A 37 -1.08 -3.21 4.32
C HIS A 37 -1.60 -2.25 3.25
N ILE A 38 -2.93 -2.11 3.20
CA ILE A 38 -3.68 -1.22 2.31
C ILE A 38 -4.77 -0.53 3.16
N TYR A 39 -4.74 0.80 3.21
CA TYR A 39 -5.70 1.61 3.97
C TYR A 39 -7.08 1.66 3.30
N GLU A 40 -8.10 2.05 4.05
CA GLU A 40 -9.48 2.17 3.55
C GLU A 40 -9.71 3.52 2.84
N SER A 41 -8.99 4.55 3.28
CA SER A 41 -9.10 5.90 2.75
C SER A 41 -7.77 6.49 2.33
N LYS A 42 -7.85 7.51 1.48
CA LYS A 42 -6.69 8.30 1.05
C LYS A 42 -6.10 9.06 2.24
N GLU A 43 -6.96 9.53 3.13
CA GLU A 43 -6.63 10.32 4.31
C GLU A 43 -5.80 9.51 5.30
N GLU A 44 -6.19 8.27 5.59
CA GLU A 44 -5.41 7.36 6.43
C GLU A 44 -4.05 7.03 5.82
N ALA A 45 -4.02 6.71 4.52
CA ALA A 45 -2.76 6.43 3.82
C ALA A 45 -1.80 7.62 3.84
N ARG A 46 -2.33 8.86 3.75
CA ARG A 46 -1.52 10.07 3.87
C ARG A 46 -1.04 10.33 5.29
N LYS A 47 -1.89 10.15 6.29
CA LYS A 47 -1.49 10.29 7.70
C LYS A 47 -0.34 9.36 8.05
N ALA A 48 -0.37 8.13 7.53
CA ALA A 48 0.69 7.16 7.72
C ALA A 48 2.04 7.57 7.09
N LEU A 49 2.04 8.37 6.01
CA LEU A 49 3.29 8.93 5.45
C LEU A 49 3.86 10.06 6.31
N ALA A 50 3.01 10.81 7.01
CA ALA A 50 3.44 11.94 7.82
C ALA A 50 3.94 11.55 9.22
N GLY A 51 3.72 10.30 9.64
CA GLY A 51 4.16 9.76 10.94
C GLY A 51 5.37 8.84 10.87
N GLY A 52 6.08 8.81 9.73
CA GLY A 52 7.30 8.03 9.52
C GLY A 52 8.55 8.89 9.57
#